data_AF-A0A077Z449-F1
#
_entry.id   AF-A0A077Z449-F1
#
_cell.length_a   1.000
_cell.length_b   1.000
_cell.length_c   1.000
_cell.angle_alpha   90.00
_cell.angle_beta   90.00
_cell.angle_gamma   90.00
#
_symmetry.space_group_name_H-M   'P 1'
#
loop_
_entity.id
_entity.type
_entity.pdbx_description
1 polymer ?
#
loop_
_entity_poly.entity_id
_entity_poly.type
_entity_poly.pdbx_seq_one_letter_code
_entity_poly.pdbx_strand_id
1 'polypeptide(L)'
;MLKATLEHLTNLTHYYGLLPRTSKMLLRDTFAEVCLLNPRLTYRHAFLFIRQLAISLRNATISKTEKSAKLVQSWQFVQSVLLWCRVLATCSNEIVLQPIRYPLIHVAFGCARYLRNQFLKNLHNTLCLVNFNHKPKRSTLKPIDFDCSLKLSNAHLLESSFRLTTMGRVVEYMQRFFYINRRSVSFPELAFPVLEAVSKNGKPFQLSFKMIMRFS
;
A
#
# COMPACT_ATOMS: atom_id res chain seq x y z
N MET A 1 12.89 -13.32 27.27
CA MET A 1 11.64 -13.83 26.66
C MET A 1 11.08 -12.85 25.62
N LEU A 2 10.59 -11.66 25.98
CA LEU A 2 10.00 -10.68 25.04
C LEU A 2 10.87 -10.31 23.82
N LYS A 3 12.18 -10.08 23.99
CA LYS A 3 13.10 -9.86 22.85
C LYS A 3 13.10 -11.03 21.86
N ALA A 4 13.18 -12.26 22.39
CA ALA A 4 13.15 -13.47 21.59
C ALA A 4 11.78 -13.68 20.93
N THR A 5 10.67 -13.41 21.63
CA THR A 5 9.34 -13.45 21.00
C THR A 5 9.15 -12.39 19.93
N LEU A 6 9.73 -11.21 20.10
CA LEU A 6 9.65 -10.11 19.12
C LEU A 6 10.53 -10.41 17.90
N GLU A 7 11.77 -10.86 18.12
CA GLU A 7 12.67 -11.36 17.06
C GLU A 7 12.04 -12.55 16.32
N HIS A 8 11.45 -13.49 17.06
CA HIS A 8 10.74 -14.63 16.47
C HIS A 8 9.47 -14.18 15.76
N LEU A 9 8.69 -13.21 16.26
CA LEU A 9 7.54 -12.68 15.53
C LEU A 9 7.98 -11.97 14.24
N THR A 10 9.08 -11.21 14.26
CA THR A 10 9.63 -10.60 13.05
C THR A 10 10.20 -11.64 12.10
N ASN A 11 10.85 -12.69 12.57
CA ASN A 11 11.30 -13.79 11.70
C ASN A 11 10.10 -14.57 11.15
N LEU A 12 9.08 -14.77 11.98
CA LEU A 12 7.81 -15.33 11.54
C LEU A 12 7.17 -14.42 10.51
N THR A 13 7.31 -13.08 10.56
CA THR A 13 6.79 -12.22 9.46
C THR A 13 7.33 -12.60 8.09
N HIS A 14 8.44 -13.34 7.97
CA HIS A 14 8.82 -13.95 6.70
C HIS A 14 7.81 -15.01 6.23
N TYR A 15 7.43 -15.91 7.13
CA TYR A 15 6.43 -16.96 6.94
C TYR A 15 5.00 -16.45 6.90
N TYR A 16 4.70 -15.27 7.49
CA TYR A 16 3.33 -14.74 7.52
C TYR A 16 2.72 -14.72 6.11
N GLY A 17 3.46 -14.57 5.01
CA GLY A 17 2.89 -14.61 3.65
C GLY A 17 2.00 -15.85 3.43
N LEU A 18 2.38 -16.99 4.02
CA LEU A 18 1.74 -18.31 3.89
C LEU A 18 0.63 -18.56 4.91
N LEU A 19 0.56 -17.83 6.01
CA LEU A 19 -0.43 -18.10 7.06
C LEU A 19 -1.84 -17.61 6.67
N PRO A 20 -2.90 -18.37 7.00
CA PRO A 20 -4.29 -17.91 6.89
C PRO A 20 -4.52 -16.54 7.54
N ARG A 21 -5.48 -15.75 7.03
CA ARG A 21 -5.77 -14.41 7.59
C ARG A 21 -6.12 -14.47 9.09
N THR A 22 -6.83 -15.50 9.51
CA THR A 22 -7.23 -15.72 10.91
C THR A 22 -6.04 -15.94 11.83
N SER A 23 -5.09 -16.79 11.44
CA SER A 23 -3.91 -17.08 12.27
C SER A 23 -2.98 -15.87 12.39
N LYS A 24 -2.85 -15.05 11.33
CA LYS A 24 -2.13 -13.76 11.39
C LYS A 24 -2.74 -12.81 12.40
N MET A 25 -4.07 -12.68 12.40
CA MET A 25 -4.78 -11.82 13.35
C MET A 25 -4.61 -12.33 14.77
N LEU A 26 -4.76 -13.64 14.98
CA LEU A 26 -4.58 -14.26 16.29
C LEU A 26 -3.17 -14.01 16.84
N LEU A 27 -2.11 -14.22 16.04
CA LEU A 27 -0.74 -14.02 16.49
C LEU A 27 -0.42 -12.56 16.83
N ARG A 28 -1.00 -11.61 16.09
CA ARG A 28 -0.86 -10.18 16.40
C ARG A 28 -1.57 -9.82 17.70
N ASP A 29 -2.74 -10.40 17.93
CA ASP A 29 -3.56 -10.14 19.11
C ASP A 29 -2.92 -10.79 20.34
N THR A 30 -2.45 -12.03 20.26
CA THR A 30 -1.72 -12.68 21.36
C THR A 30 -0.42 -11.93 21.70
N PHE A 31 0.31 -11.44 20.71
CA PHE A 31 1.49 -10.61 20.97
C PHE A 31 1.13 -9.30 21.70
N ALA A 32 0.02 -8.66 21.31
CA ALA A 32 -0.47 -7.45 21.98
C ALA A 32 -0.85 -7.74 23.44
N GLU A 33 -1.51 -8.86 23.73
CA GLU A 33 -1.81 -9.30 25.09
C GLU A 33 -0.53 -9.59 25.90
N VAL A 34 0.48 -10.24 25.30
CA VAL A 34 1.78 -10.47 25.96
C VAL A 34 2.50 -9.14 26.26
N CYS A 35 2.33 -8.12 25.42
CA CYS A 35 2.89 -6.80 25.65
C CYS A 35 2.26 -6.06 26.84
N LEU A 36 1.00 -6.38 27.21
CA LEU A 36 0.34 -5.85 28.42
C LEU A 36 0.97 -6.38 29.70
N LEU A 37 1.56 -7.58 29.69
CA LEU A 37 2.16 -8.19 30.88
C LEU A 37 3.37 -7.41 31.41
N ASN A 38 4.06 -6.66 30.55
CA ASN A 38 5.19 -5.83 30.97
C ASN A 38 5.34 -4.57 30.10
N PRO A 39 4.55 -3.51 30.37
CA PRO A 39 4.53 -2.29 29.55
C PRO A 39 5.89 -1.56 29.50
N ARG A 40 6.68 -1.61 30.58
CA ARG A 40 8.02 -1.00 30.64
C ARG A 40 9.00 -1.67 29.69
N LEU A 41 8.98 -3.00 29.63
CA LEU A 41 9.83 -3.77 28.72
C LEU A 41 9.35 -3.60 27.27
N THR A 42 8.02 -3.68 27.05
CA THR A 42 7.38 -3.38 25.76
C THR A 42 7.83 -2.03 25.22
N TYR A 43 7.81 -0.97 26.05
CA TYR A 43 8.26 0.36 25.66
C TYR A 43 9.69 0.37 25.12
N ARG A 44 10.64 -0.26 25.82
CA ARG A 44 12.05 -0.31 25.41
C ARG A 44 12.23 -0.97 24.04
N HIS A 45 11.54 -2.09 23.80
CA HIS A 45 11.61 -2.77 22.51
C HIS A 45 10.91 -2.01 21.40
N ALA A 46 9.69 -1.54 21.67
CA ALA A 46 8.90 -0.77 20.73
C ALA A 46 9.66 0.48 20.28
N PHE A 47 10.31 1.19 21.21
CA PHE A 47 11.06 2.40 20.91
C PHE A 47 12.19 2.14 19.91
N LEU A 48 13.02 1.13 20.17
CA LEU A 48 14.14 0.76 19.29
C LEU A 48 13.65 0.32 17.92
N PHE A 49 12.57 -0.47 17.89
CA PHE A 49 12.04 -1.01 16.64
C PHE A 49 11.36 0.07 15.78
N ILE A 50 10.50 0.90 16.37
CA ILE A 50 9.83 2.00 15.67
C ILE A 50 10.87 3.02 15.16
N ARG A 51 11.96 3.25 15.91
CA ARG A 51 13.08 4.04 15.43
C ARG A 51 13.73 3.43 14.18
N GLN A 52 13.95 2.12 14.15
CA GLN A 52 14.47 1.43 12.95
C GLN A 52 13.50 1.53 11.77
N LEU A 53 12.19 1.39 12.00
CA LEU A 53 11.18 1.59 10.95
C LEU A 53 11.24 3.02 10.38
N ALA A 54 11.37 4.02 11.25
CA ALA A 54 11.50 5.41 10.85
C ALA A 54 12.75 5.65 9.99
N ILE A 55 13.89 5.06 10.36
CA ILE A 55 15.14 5.16 9.59
C ILE A 55 14.96 4.51 8.21
N SER A 56 14.40 3.30 8.15
CA SER A 56 14.12 2.61 6.88
C SER A 56 13.20 3.42 5.97
N LEU A 57 12.15 4.02 6.52
CA LEU A 57 11.22 4.89 5.80
C LEU A 57 11.91 6.17 5.30
N ARG A 58 12.73 6.80 6.14
CA ARG A 58 13.51 7.98 5.76
C ARG A 58 14.49 7.64 4.64
N ASN A 59 15.17 6.50 4.71
CA ASN A 59 16.09 6.04 3.68
C ASN A 59 15.37 5.78 2.36
N ALA A 60 14.19 5.15 2.37
CA ALA A 60 13.38 4.97 1.17
C ALA A 60 12.93 6.31 0.56
N THR A 61 12.68 7.32 1.40
CA THR A 61 12.25 8.65 0.96
C THR A 61 13.41 9.48 0.38
N ILE A 62 14.58 9.45 1.02
CA ILE A 62 15.73 10.30 0.67
C ILE A 62 16.67 9.60 -0.32
N SER A 63 17.12 8.38 0.01
CA SER A 63 18.21 7.71 -0.75
C SER A 63 17.78 7.25 -2.14
N LYS A 64 16.47 7.14 -2.41
CA LYS A 64 15.87 6.65 -3.67
C LYS A 64 16.48 5.33 -4.18
N THR A 65 17.13 4.55 -3.31
CA THR A 65 17.72 3.26 -3.66
C THR A 65 16.63 2.21 -3.80
N GLU A 66 16.73 1.36 -4.83
CA GLU A 66 15.74 0.31 -5.08
C GLU A 66 15.62 -0.65 -3.88
N LYS A 67 16.74 -0.97 -3.21
CA LYS A 67 16.76 -1.83 -2.03
C LYS A 67 15.91 -1.26 -0.88
N SER A 68 16.11 0.01 -0.52
CA SER A 68 15.33 0.64 0.56
C SER A 68 13.86 0.82 0.16
N ALA A 69 13.59 1.13 -1.12
CA ALA A 69 12.24 1.24 -1.64
C ALA A 69 11.48 -0.09 -1.59
N LYS A 70 12.12 -1.20 -1.96
CA LYS A 70 11.53 -2.56 -1.88
C LYS A 70 11.25 -2.97 -0.44
N LEU A 71 12.14 -2.63 0.49
CA LEU A 71 11.94 -2.93 1.91
C LEU A 71 10.66 -2.26 2.44
N VAL A 72 10.46 -0.95 2.20
CA VAL A 72 9.27 -0.23 2.69
C VAL A 72 8.00 -0.63 1.95
N GLN A 73 8.11 -1.02 0.67
CA GLN A 73 6.99 -1.57 -0.12
C GLN A 73 6.66 -3.01 0.22
N SER A 74 7.53 -3.71 0.97
CA SER A 74 7.24 -5.06 1.39
C SER A 74 6.03 -5.06 2.30
N TRP A 75 5.15 -6.04 2.10
CA TRP A 75 4.02 -6.26 2.99
C TRP A 75 4.50 -6.49 4.43
N GLN A 76 5.72 -7.01 4.64
CA GLN A 76 6.34 -7.23 5.95
C GLN A 76 6.57 -5.92 6.71
N PHE A 77 7.08 -4.89 6.03
CA PHE A 77 7.25 -3.56 6.63
C PHE A 77 5.89 -2.97 7.03
N VAL A 78 4.86 -3.14 6.20
CA VAL A 78 3.50 -2.68 6.54
C VAL A 78 2.95 -3.46 7.74
N GLN A 79 3.13 -4.78 7.76
CA GLN A 79 2.68 -5.61 8.89
C GLN A 79 3.40 -5.27 10.18
N SER A 80 4.68 -4.94 10.15
CA SER A 80 5.42 -4.56 11.35
C SER A 80 4.92 -3.23 11.92
N VAL A 81 4.57 -2.25 11.07
CA VAL A 81 3.89 -1.03 11.51
C VAL A 81 2.52 -1.35 12.12
N LEU A 82 1.70 -2.17 11.44
CA LEU A 82 0.37 -2.56 11.91
C LEU A 82 0.38 -3.37 13.22
N LEU A 83 1.41 -4.19 13.43
CA LEU A 83 1.64 -4.91 14.69
C LEU A 83 1.72 -3.93 15.85
N TRP A 84 2.59 -2.92 15.74
CA TRP A 84 2.73 -1.91 16.79
C TRP A 84 1.49 -1.03 16.94
N CYS A 85 0.76 -0.75 15.86
CA CYS A 85 -0.52 -0.06 15.96
C CYS A 85 -1.52 -0.88 16.77
N ARG A 86 -1.55 -2.20 16.57
CA ARG A 86 -2.39 -3.11 17.37
C ARG A 86 -1.95 -3.14 18.83
N VAL A 87 -0.65 -3.24 19.11
CA VAL A 87 -0.12 -3.19 20.49
C VAL A 87 -0.54 -1.89 21.19
N LEU A 88 -0.44 -0.73 20.54
CA LEU A 88 -0.88 0.53 21.16
C LEU A 88 -2.39 0.66 21.31
N ALA A 89 -3.18 0.05 20.41
CA ALA A 89 -4.63 0.00 20.55
C ALA A 89 -5.05 -0.87 21.74
N THR A 90 -4.40 -2.01 21.95
CA THR A 90 -4.63 -2.91 23.08
C THR A 90 -4.12 -2.30 24.40
N CYS A 91 -2.96 -1.67 24.40
CA CYS A 91 -2.37 -1.02 25.57
C CYS A 91 -2.76 0.47 25.71
N SER A 92 -3.99 0.83 25.36
CA SER A 92 -4.45 2.23 25.32
C SER A 92 -4.48 2.94 26.68
N ASN A 93 -4.58 2.20 27.79
CA ASN A 93 -4.57 2.75 29.14
C ASN A 93 -3.16 2.88 29.74
N GLU A 94 -2.14 2.33 29.09
CA GLU A 94 -0.78 2.32 29.62
C GLU A 94 -0.05 3.65 29.43
N ILE A 95 0.13 4.38 30.53
CA ILE A 95 0.82 5.69 30.56
C ILE A 95 2.27 5.55 30.09
N VAL A 96 2.93 4.44 30.44
CA VAL A 96 4.33 4.15 30.05
C VAL A 96 4.49 4.07 28.52
N LEU A 97 3.44 3.69 27.80
CA LEU A 97 3.44 3.60 26.34
C LEU A 97 2.96 4.88 25.65
N GLN A 98 2.45 5.88 26.38
CA GLN A 98 2.03 7.15 25.76
C GLN A 98 3.12 7.83 24.91
N PRO A 99 4.39 7.92 25.36
CA PRO A 99 5.42 8.61 24.59
C PRO A 99 5.68 8.00 23.20
N ILE A 100 5.33 6.73 22.99
CA ILE A 100 5.57 6.06 21.70
C ILE A 100 4.43 6.21 20.70
N ARG A 101 3.28 6.73 21.12
CA ARG A 101 2.12 6.97 20.24
C ARG A 101 2.48 7.89 19.10
N TYR A 102 3.09 9.04 19.41
CA TYR A 102 3.44 10.03 18.40
C TYR A 102 4.47 9.51 17.37
N PRO A 103 5.61 8.91 17.79
CA PRO A 103 6.53 8.26 16.84
C PRO A 103 5.87 7.20 15.96
N LEU A 104 5.03 6.34 16.53
CA LEU A 104 4.37 5.29 15.75
C LEU A 104 3.38 5.87 14.75
N ILE A 105 2.53 6.81 15.17
CA ILE A 105 1.59 7.52 14.30
C ILE A 105 2.37 8.16 13.15
N HIS A 106 3.46 8.86 13.45
CA HIS A 106 4.27 9.50 12.43
C HIS A 106 4.85 8.50 11.41
N VAL A 107 5.35 7.34 11.87
CA VAL A 107 5.82 6.28 10.98
C VAL A 107 4.68 5.66 10.16
N ALA A 108 3.51 5.43 10.76
CA ALA A 108 2.35 4.86 10.08
C ALA A 108 1.82 5.79 8.98
N PHE A 109 1.63 7.07 9.29
CA PHE A 109 1.24 8.09 8.33
C PHE A 109 2.29 8.27 7.23
N GLY A 110 3.57 8.30 7.61
CA GLY A 110 4.68 8.38 6.66
C GLY A 110 4.72 7.18 5.70
N CYS A 111 4.51 5.96 6.23
CA CYS A 111 4.44 4.73 5.44
C CYS A 111 3.26 4.76 4.46
N ALA A 112 2.05 5.09 4.95
CA ALA A 112 0.86 5.20 4.11
C ALA A 112 1.05 6.23 2.99
N ARG A 113 1.61 7.41 3.31
CA ARG A 113 1.91 8.46 2.32
C ARG A 113 2.94 8.00 1.30
N TYR A 114 4.00 7.32 1.73
CA TYR A 114 5.05 6.82 0.84
C TYR A 114 4.50 5.77 -0.13
N LEU A 115 3.76 4.78 0.37
CA LEU A 115 3.15 3.74 -0.45
C LEU A 115 2.14 4.31 -1.44
N ARG A 116 1.32 5.26 -0.98
CA ARG A 116 0.40 6.01 -1.84
C ARG A 116 1.15 6.69 -2.98
N ASN A 117 2.20 7.45 -2.69
CA ASN A 117 2.96 8.16 -3.70
C ASN A 117 3.66 7.21 -4.69
N GLN A 118 4.16 6.07 -4.22
CA GLN A 118 4.74 5.06 -5.11
C GLN A 118 3.70 4.41 -6.01
N PHE A 119 2.51 4.11 -5.48
CA PHE A 119 1.40 3.61 -6.29
C PHE A 119 1.01 4.61 -7.37
N LEU A 120 0.87 5.89 -7.03
CA LEU A 120 0.55 6.96 -7.99
C LEU A 120 1.61 7.10 -9.08
N LYS A 121 2.88 7.04 -8.70
CA LYS A 121 4.00 7.12 -9.65
C LYS A 121 4.00 5.93 -10.61
N ASN A 122 3.82 4.72 -10.09
CA ASN A 122 3.77 3.51 -10.91
C ASN A 122 2.59 3.54 -11.87
N LEU A 123 1.41 3.93 -11.37
CA LEU A 123 0.22 4.12 -12.17
C LEU A 123 0.43 5.16 -13.28
N HIS A 124 0.97 6.33 -12.96
CA HIS A 124 1.26 7.38 -13.94
C HIS A 124 2.20 6.85 -15.03
N ASN A 125 3.27 6.15 -14.66
CA ASN A 125 4.18 5.55 -15.61
C ASN A 125 3.47 4.53 -16.52
N THR A 126 2.62 3.66 -15.97
CA THR A 126 1.84 2.70 -16.77
C THR A 126 0.87 3.38 -17.73
N LEU A 127 0.20 4.45 -17.29
CA LEU A 127 -0.70 5.23 -18.13
C LEU A 127 0.06 5.96 -19.25
N CYS A 128 1.24 6.53 -18.98
CA CYS A 128 2.06 7.16 -20.01
C CYS A 128 2.61 6.17 -21.04
N LEU A 129 2.92 4.93 -20.63
CA LEU A 129 3.34 3.87 -21.55
C LEU A 129 2.24 3.50 -22.55
N VAL A 130 0.98 3.51 -22.10
CA VAL A 130 -0.18 3.28 -22.94
C VAL A 130 -0.72 4.63 -23.40
N ASN A 131 -0.08 5.26 -24.40
CA ASN A 131 -0.54 6.54 -24.92
C ASN A 131 -1.95 6.42 -25.54
N PHE A 132 -2.98 6.72 -24.73
CA PHE A 132 -4.39 6.64 -25.10
C PHE A 132 -4.82 7.73 -26.10
N ASN A 133 -4.02 8.80 -26.27
CA ASN A 133 -4.35 9.91 -27.16
C ASN A 133 -4.03 9.61 -28.64
N HIS A 134 -3.16 8.64 -28.94
CA HIS A 134 -2.82 8.32 -30.32
C HIS A 134 -3.91 7.44 -30.96
N LYS A 135 -4.39 7.77 -32.16
CA LYS A 135 -5.34 6.92 -32.92
C LYS A 135 -4.77 5.51 -33.09
N PRO A 136 -5.54 4.44 -32.83
CA PRO A 136 -5.02 3.07 -32.96
C PRO A 136 -4.56 2.81 -34.40
N LYS A 137 -3.33 2.31 -34.57
CA LYS A 137 -2.71 2.09 -35.90
C LYS A 137 -3.06 0.73 -36.53
N ARG A 138 -3.54 -0.23 -35.74
CA ARG A 138 -3.79 -1.61 -36.20
C ARG A 138 -5.17 -2.10 -35.77
N SER A 139 -5.84 -2.77 -36.71
CA SER A 139 -7.13 -3.42 -36.56
C SER A 139 -7.02 -4.74 -35.77
N THR A 140 -8.09 -5.01 -35.02
CA THR A 140 -8.29 -5.98 -33.94
C THR A 140 -7.81 -7.41 -34.24
N LEU A 141 -6.88 -7.91 -33.42
CA LEU A 141 -6.79 -9.34 -33.09
C LEU A 141 -7.59 -9.59 -31.80
N LYS A 142 -7.91 -10.87 -31.52
CA LYS A 142 -8.72 -11.30 -30.36
C LYS A 142 -8.29 -10.55 -29.08
N PRO A 143 -9.24 -10.14 -28.21
CA PRO A 143 -8.93 -9.45 -26.97
C PRO A 143 -7.86 -10.21 -26.16
N ILE A 144 -6.84 -9.48 -25.70
CA ILE A 144 -5.78 -10.05 -24.87
C ILE A 144 -6.38 -10.41 -23.51
N ASP A 145 -6.25 -11.67 -23.14
CA ASP A 145 -6.57 -12.13 -21.80
C ASP A 145 -5.41 -11.80 -20.85
N PHE A 146 -5.69 -10.93 -19.89
CA PHE A 146 -4.74 -10.50 -18.87
C PHE A 146 -4.52 -11.54 -17.77
N ASP A 147 -5.36 -12.58 -17.69
CA ASP A 147 -5.30 -13.52 -16.58
C ASP A 147 -4.06 -14.45 -16.67
N CYS A 148 -3.56 -14.69 -17.89
CA CYS A 148 -2.39 -15.55 -18.14
C CYS A 148 -1.23 -14.87 -18.89
N SER A 149 -1.39 -13.64 -19.37
CA SER A 149 -0.37 -12.98 -20.21
C SER A 149 0.70 -12.26 -19.38
N LEU A 150 1.82 -12.93 -19.11
CA LEU A 150 2.96 -12.34 -18.36
C LEU A 150 3.85 -11.40 -19.20
N LYS A 151 3.86 -11.57 -20.53
CA LYS A 151 4.69 -10.78 -21.43
C LYS A 151 3.90 -10.36 -22.66
N LEU A 152 3.96 -9.07 -22.96
CA LEU A 152 3.33 -8.48 -24.14
C LEU A 152 4.40 -8.07 -25.15
N SER A 153 4.14 -8.34 -26.43
CA SER A 153 4.94 -7.78 -27.52
C SER A 153 4.67 -6.29 -27.70
N ASN A 154 5.64 -5.54 -28.23
CA ASN A 154 5.46 -4.12 -28.55
C ASN A 154 4.34 -3.89 -29.58
N ALA A 155 3.99 -4.90 -30.39
CA ALA A 155 2.89 -4.82 -31.35
C ALA A 155 1.53 -4.69 -30.64
N HIS A 156 1.32 -5.40 -29.53
CA HIS A 156 0.07 -5.35 -28.76
C HIS A 156 -0.17 -3.98 -28.13
N LEU A 157 0.90 -3.23 -27.78
CA LEU A 157 0.78 -1.87 -27.23
C LEU A 157 0.14 -0.87 -28.22
N LEU A 158 0.18 -1.17 -29.52
CA LEU A 158 -0.39 -0.35 -30.58
C LEU A 158 -1.85 -0.69 -30.91
N GLU A 159 -2.38 -1.80 -30.37
CA GLU A 159 -3.73 -2.27 -30.64
C GLU A 159 -4.80 -1.47 -29.88
N SER A 160 -5.93 -1.18 -30.54
CA SER A 160 -7.07 -0.51 -29.92
C SER A 160 -7.70 -1.34 -28.81
N SER A 161 -7.87 -2.64 -29.03
CA SER A 161 -8.46 -3.60 -28.08
C SER A 161 -7.64 -3.66 -26.80
N PHE A 162 -6.31 -3.78 -26.90
CA PHE A 162 -5.41 -3.76 -25.76
C PHE A 162 -5.58 -2.49 -24.91
N ARG A 163 -5.62 -1.32 -25.56
CA ARG A 163 -5.81 -0.04 -24.87
C ARG A 163 -7.15 0.00 -24.17
N LEU A 164 -8.25 -0.32 -24.86
CA LEU A 164 -9.59 -0.31 -24.27
C LEU A 164 -9.70 -1.28 -23.07
N THR A 165 -9.16 -2.49 -23.19
CA THR A 165 -9.19 -3.48 -22.10
C THR A 165 -8.31 -3.05 -20.93
N THR A 166 -7.10 -2.57 -21.20
CA THR A 166 -6.21 -2.02 -20.15
C THR A 166 -6.88 -0.85 -19.45
N MET A 167 -7.51 0.05 -20.20
CA MET A 167 -8.23 1.20 -19.69
C MET A 167 -9.38 0.76 -18.77
N GLY A 168 -10.19 -0.20 -19.22
CA GLY A 168 -11.28 -0.78 -18.44
C GLY A 168 -10.79 -1.39 -17.12
N ARG A 169 -9.72 -2.20 -17.16
CA ARG A 169 -9.11 -2.81 -15.96
C ARG A 169 -8.53 -1.77 -15.00
N VAL A 170 -7.83 -0.75 -15.52
CA VAL A 170 -7.28 0.34 -14.69
C VAL A 170 -8.41 1.10 -13.99
N VAL A 171 -9.48 1.43 -14.72
CA VAL A 171 -10.68 2.06 -14.14
C VAL A 171 -11.26 1.15 -13.08
N GLU A 172 -11.52 -0.13 -13.36
CA GLU A 172 -12.10 -1.11 -12.42
C GLU A 172 -11.30 -1.18 -11.10
N TYR A 173 -9.98 -1.35 -11.19
CA TYR A 173 -9.12 -1.41 -10.00
C TYR A 173 -9.13 -0.10 -9.21
N MET A 174 -9.17 1.04 -9.91
CA MET A 174 -9.31 2.34 -9.25
C MET A 174 -10.66 2.46 -8.54
N GLN A 175 -11.77 2.06 -9.17
CA GLN A 175 -13.09 2.16 -8.51
C GLN A 175 -13.09 1.31 -7.24
N ARG A 176 -12.54 0.09 -7.29
CA ARG A 176 -12.40 -0.77 -6.10
C ARG A 176 -11.54 -0.11 -5.03
N PHE A 177 -10.42 0.47 -5.42
CA PHE A 177 -9.54 1.17 -4.50
C PHE A 177 -10.24 2.36 -3.82
N PHE A 178 -10.97 3.19 -4.58
CA PHE A 178 -11.71 4.31 -4.03
C PHE A 178 -12.90 3.87 -3.18
N TYR A 179 -13.60 2.82 -3.58
CA TYR A 179 -14.69 2.27 -2.80
C TYR A 179 -14.23 1.80 -1.42
N ILE A 180 -13.06 1.15 -1.33
CA ILE A 180 -12.47 0.73 -0.06
C ILE A 180 -12.08 1.95 0.79
N ASN A 181 -11.55 3.00 0.17
CA ASN A 181 -11.07 4.18 0.88
C ASN A 181 -12.13 5.28 1.08
N ARG A 182 -13.37 5.13 0.59
CA ARG A 182 -14.39 6.21 0.55
C ARG A 182 -14.73 6.83 1.92
N ARG A 183 -14.59 6.04 2.98
CA ARG A 183 -14.86 6.47 4.37
C ARG A 183 -13.59 6.93 5.11
N SER A 184 -12.44 6.88 4.45
CA SER A 184 -11.20 7.39 5.02
C SER A 184 -11.24 8.91 5.00
N VAL A 185 -10.87 9.54 6.11
CA VAL A 185 -10.69 11.01 6.15
C VAL A 185 -9.68 11.49 5.12
N SER A 186 -8.72 10.62 4.74
CA SER A 186 -7.70 10.90 3.73
C SER A 186 -8.17 10.66 2.28
N PHE A 187 -9.47 10.38 2.08
CA PHE A 187 -10.03 10.04 0.77
C PHE A 187 -9.90 11.19 -0.24
N PRO A 188 -10.25 12.45 0.06
CA PRO A 188 -10.10 13.55 -0.90
C PRO A 188 -8.64 13.70 -1.35
N GLU A 189 -7.69 13.63 -0.42
CA GLU A 189 -6.24 13.72 -0.69
C GLU A 189 -5.70 12.52 -1.46
N LEU A 190 -6.42 11.39 -1.43
CA LEU A 190 -6.11 10.19 -2.20
C LEU A 190 -6.73 10.25 -3.61
N ALA A 191 -7.97 10.71 -3.70
CA ALA A 191 -8.73 10.77 -4.95
C ALA A 191 -8.23 11.86 -5.88
N PHE A 192 -8.00 13.08 -5.38
CA PHE A 192 -7.64 14.21 -6.24
C PHE A 192 -6.37 14.00 -7.07
N PRO A 193 -5.23 13.53 -6.53
CA PRO A 193 -4.03 13.32 -7.34
C PRO A 193 -4.21 12.25 -8.42
N VAL A 194 -4.96 11.18 -8.13
CA VAL A 194 -5.30 10.15 -9.13
C VAL A 194 -6.20 10.73 -10.20
N LEU A 195 -7.24 11.45 -9.81
CA LEU A 195 -8.19 12.10 -10.72
C LEU A 195 -7.46 13.04 -11.66
N GLU A 196 -6.55 13.86 -11.15
CA GLU A 196 -5.77 14.79 -11.95
C GLU A 196 -4.83 14.07 -12.93
N ALA A 197 -4.12 13.04 -12.47
CA ALA A 197 -3.22 12.24 -13.29
C ALA A 197 -3.97 11.50 -14.41
N VAL A 198 -5.15 10.96 -14.10
CA VAL A 198 -5.98 10.19 -15.03
C VAL A 198 -6.72 11.10 -16.02
N SER A 199 -7.19 12.26 -15.55
CA SER A 199 -7.87 13.28 -16.36
C SER A 199 -7.00 13.78 -17.53
N LYS A 200 -5.68 13.87 -17.32
CA LYS A 200 -4.69 14.23 -18.36
C LYS A 200 -4.52 13.16 -19.45
N ASN A 201 -4.92 11.91 -19.19
CA ASN A 201 -4.72 10.77 -20.09
C ASN A 201 -5.94 10.45 -20.98
N GLY A 202 -7.05 11.18 -20.88
CA GLY A 202 -8.14 11.12 -21.86
C GLY A 202 -9.57 11.30 -21.29
N LYS A 203 -10.48 11.81 -22.14
CA LYS A 203 -11.91 12.00 -21.82
C LYS A 203 -12.65 10.77 -21.25
N PRO A 204 -12.46 9.51 -21.72
CA PRO A 204 -13.25 8.39 -21.23
C PRO A 204 -13.00 8.11 -19.74
N PHE A 205 -11.78 8.34 -19.26
CA PHE A 205 -11.51 8.22 -17.84
C PHE A 205 -12.24 9.28 -17.01
N GLN A 206 -12.33 10.53 -17.48
CA GLN A 206 -13.02 11.60 -16.75
C GLN A 206 -14.51 11.30 -16.51
N LEU A 207 -15.18 10.69 -17.50
CA LEU A 207 -16.61 10.34 -17.42
C LEU A 207 -16.86 9.22 -16.41
N SER A 208 -16.14 8.10 -16.51
CA SER A 208 -16.25 7.01 -15.53
C SER A 208 -15.91 7.49 -14.11
N PHE A 209 -14.96 8.42 -13.96
CA PHE A 209 -14.55 8.92 -12.66
C PHE A 209 -15.47 9.95 -12.02
N LYS A 210 -16.01 10.89 -12.80
CA LYS A 210 -17.05 11.81 -12.31
C LYS A 210 -18.26 11.04 -11.77
N MET A 211 -18.54 9.87 -12.35
CA MET A 211 -19.60 8.99 -11.85
C MET A 211 -19.26 8.37 -10.49
N ILE A 212 -18.03 7.88 -10.29
CA ILE A 212 -17.60 7.28 -9.00
C ILE A 212 -17.63 8.31 -7.87
N MET A 213 -17.10 9.52 -8.10
CA MET A 213 -17.07 10.59 -7.09
C MET A 213 -18.45 11.17 -6.76
N ARG A 214 -19.49 10.88 -7.56
CA ARG A 214 -20.87 11.23 -7.25
C ARG A 214 -21.51 10.31 -6.19
N PHE A 215 -20.94 9.12 -5.98
CA PHE A 215 -21.47 8.13 -5.03
C PHE A 215 -20.67 8.06 -3.71
N SER A 216 -19.57 8.81 -3.60
CA SER A 216 -18.87 9.07 -2.33
C SER A 216 -19.50 10.25 -1.61
#